data_AF-A0A6L8I8H6-F1
#
_entry.id   AF-A0A6L8I8H6-F1
#
_cell.length_a   1.000
_cell.length_b   1.000
_cell.length_c   1.000
_cell.angle_alpha   90.00
_cell.angle_beta   90.00
_cell.angle_gamma   90.00
#
_symmetry.space_group_name_H-M   'P 1'
#
loop_
_entity.id
_entity.type
_entity.pdbx_description
1 polymer ?
#
loop_
_entity_poly.entity_id
_entity_poly.type
_entity_poly.pdbx_seq_one_letter_code
_entity_poly.pdbx_strand_id
1 'polypeptide(L)'
;MTVKTAVSFTERHHEFAKRKVREGSCASVSSLVAQGIERLMQEEGEREAVLAGMADAIGARMQTPRSEFIEMDESDTVFDDVRRRLLRRE
;
A
#
# COMPACT_ATOMS: atom_id res chain seq x y z
N MET A 1 19.90 -2.08 19.03
CA MET A 1 19.64 -1.99 20.49
C MET A 1 18.20 -2.38 20.73
N THR A 2 17.89 -3.21 21.73
CA THR A 2 16.50 -3.64 22.04
C THR A 2 16.06 -3.02 23.36
N VAL A 3 14.87 -2.43 23.40
CA VAL A 3 14.25 -1.90 24.63
C VAL A 3 13.27 -2.93 25.17
N LYS A 4 13.33 -3.21 26.48
CA LYS A 4 12.38 -4.09 27.15
C LYS A 4 11.12 -3.31 27.50
N THR A 5 9.98 -3.80 27.04
CA THR A 5 8.66 -3.21 27.33
C THR A 5 7.72 -4.33 27.75
N ALA A 6 6.97 -4.10 28.84
CA ALA A 6 5.91 -5.01 29.26
C ALA A 6 4.61 -4.64 28.53
N VAL A 7 3.99 -5.62 27.89
CA VAL A 7 2.69 -5.48 27.22
C VAL A 7 1.77 -6.60 27.69
N SER A 8 0.50 -6.27 27.88
CA SER A 8 -0.52 -7.24 28.29
C SER A 8 -1.21 -7.82 27.06
N PHE A 9 -1.41 -9.14 27.05
CA PHE A 9 -2.20 -9.82 26.03
C PHE A 9 -3.49 -10.36 26.63
N THR A 10 -4.51 -10.46 25.78
CA THR A 10 -5.63 -11.35 26.07
C THR A 10 -5.14 -12.79 26.04
N GLU A 11 -5.83 -13.67 26.76
CA GLU A 11 -5.48 -15.11 26.79
C GLU A 11 -5.41 -15.70 25.37
N ARG A 12 -6.37 -15.33 24.52
CA ARG A 12 -6.42 -15.75 23.11
C ARG A 12 -5.16 -15.35 22.33
N HIS A 13 -4.71 -14.10 22.47
CA HIS A 13 -3.52 -13.62 21.76
C HIS A 13 -2.24 -14.26 22.30
N HIS A 14 -2.18 -14.48 23.63
CA HIS A 14 -1.04 -15.13 24.25
C HIS A 14 -0.90 -16.60 23.79
N GLU A 15 -2.00 -17.36 23.77
CA GLU A 15 -2.01 -18.74 23.28
C GLU A 15 -1.68 -18.84 21.79
N PHE A 16 -2.18 -17.90 20.98
CA PHE A 16 -1.81 -17.80 19.57
C PHE A 16 -0.29 -17.59 19.42
N ALA A 17 0.30 -16.67 20.18
CA ALA A 17 1.72 -16.38 20.13
C ALA A 17 2.57 -17.59 20.56
N LYS A 18 2.20 -18.25 21.66
CA LYS A 18 2.87 -19.49 22.11
C LYS A 18 2.79 -20.58 21.06
N ARG A 19 1.63 -20.76 20.40
CA ARG A 19 1.46 -21.75 19.34
C ARG A 19 2.42 -21.47 18.18
N LYS A 20 2.53 -20.21 17.73
CA LYS A 20 3.45 -19.82 16.64
C LYS A 20 4.92 -20.09 16.97
N VAL A 21 5.31 -19.92 18.23
CA VAL A 21 6.65 -20.32 18.70
C VAL A 21 6.83 -21.84 18.66
N ARG A 22 5.86 -22.60 19.16
CA ARG A 22 5.89 -24.07 19.13
C ARG A 22 5.95 -24.64 17.70
N GLU A 23 5.25 -24.01 16.76
CA GLU A 23 5.27 -24.34 15.33
C GLU A 23 6.61 -23.99 14.65
N GLY A 24 7.53 -23.32 15.34
CA GLY A 24 8.81 -22.86 14.78
C GLY A 24 8.68 -21.69 13.82
N SER A 25 7.49 -21.08 13.68
CA SER A 25 7.28 -19.90 12.83
C SER A 25 8.03 -18.67 13.36
N CYS A 26 8.29 -18.61 14.67
CA CYS A 26 8.99 -17.53 15.35
C CYS A 26 9.88 -18.09 16.45
N ALA A 27 11.03 -17.46 16.69
CA ALA A 27 11.97 -17.88 17.74
C ALA A 27 11.44 -17.60 19.16
N SER A 28 10.60 -16.56 19.33
CA SER A 28 9.98 -16.21 20.61
C SER A 28 8.71 -15.37 20.41
N VAL A 29 7.97 -15.13 21.49
CA VAL A 29 6.84 -14.19 21.47
C VAL A 29 7.31 -12.78 21.14
N SER A 30 8.46 -12.34 21.68
CA SER A 30 9.03 -11.03 21.37
C SER A 30 9.40 -10.88 19.89
N SER A 31 9.91 -11.93 19.23
CA SER A 31 10.18 -11.88 17.80
C SER A 31 8.90 -11.81 16.97
N LEU A 32 7.82 -12.49 17.40
CA LEU A 32 6.52 -12.38 16.73
C LEU A 32 5.96 -10.96 16.84
N VAL A 33 6.03 -10.34 18.01
CA VAL A 33 5.59 -8.95 18.21
C VAL A 33 6.41 -7.99 17.34
N ALA A 34 7.74 -8.15 17.29
CA ALA A 34 8.60 -7.34 16.43
C ALA A 34 8.19 -7.47 14.96
N GLN A 35 7.99 -8.68 14.44
CA GLN A 35 7.53 -8.90 13.06
C GLN A 35 6.16 -8.26 12.79
N GLY A 36 5.24 -8.32 13.77
CA GLY A 36 3.95 -7.65 13.67
C GLY A 36 4.06 -6.14 13.58
N ILE A 37 4.95 -5.54 14.39
CA ILE A 37 5.20 -4.08 14.36
C ILE A 37 5.83 -3.66 13.04
N GLU A 38 6.84 -4.38 12.55
CA GLU A 38 7.48 -4.10 11.26
C GLU A 38 6.46 -4.13 10.11
N ARG A 39 5.58 -5.13 10.12
CA ARG A 39 4.49 -5.20 9.14
C ARG A 39 3.54 -4.00 9.23
N LEU A 40 3.15 -3.59 10.44
CA LEU A 40 2.29 -2.41 10.62
C LEU A 40 2.97 -1.13 10.12
N MET A 41 4.27 -0.95 10.41
CA MET A 41 5.05 0.18 9.91
C MET A 41 5.12 0.20 8.38
N GLN A 42 5.32 -0.96 7.76
CA GLN A 42 5.32 -1.08 6.31
C GLN A 42 3.95 -0.72 5.72
N GLU A 43 2.87 -1.29 6.25
CA GLU A 43 1.50 -1.01 5.79
C GLU A 43 1.14 0.48 5.95
N GLU A 44 1.57 1.14 7.02
CA GLU A 44 1.39 2.58 7.21
C GLU A 44 2.18 3.40 6.18
N GLY A 45 3.46 3.09 5.96
CA GLY A 45 4.29 3.77 4.97
C GLY A 45 3.76 3.60 3.54
N GLU A 46 3.29 2.40 3.18
CA GLU A 46 2.66 2.15 1.88
C GLU A 46 1.36 2.95 1.71
N ARG A 47 0.52 2.99 2.76
CA ARG A 47 -0.72 3.78 2.75
C ARG A 47 -0.42 5.27 2.57
N GLU A 48 0.55 5.81 3.30
CA GLU A 48 0.94 7.21 3.20
C GLU A 48 1.48 7.54 1.80
N ALA A 49 2.32 6.69 1.23
CA ALA A 49 2.85 6.86 -0.12
C ALA A 49 1.73 6.87 -1.19
N VAL A 50 0.75 5.96 -1.08
CA VAL A 50 -0.41 5.94 -1.98
C VAL A 50 -1.23 7.23 -1.85
N LEU A 51 -1.52 7.67 -0.63
CA LEU A 51 -2.29 8.90 -0.40
C LEU A 51 -1.56 10.14 -0.91
N ALA A 52 -0.24 10.22 -0.71
CA ALA A 52 0.58 11.29 -1.24
C ALA A 52 0.55 11.31 -2.78
N GLY A 53 0.74 10.15 -3.42
CA GLY A 53 0.68 10.05 -4.88
C GLY A 53 -0.69 10.41 -5.46
N MET A 54 -1.78 10.08 -4.75
CA MET A 54 -3.14 10.51 -5.13
C MET A 54 -3.31 12.02 -5.00
N ALA A 55 -2.84 12.62 -3.89
CA ALA A 55 -2.89 14.05 -3.67
C ALA A 55 -2.10 14.82 -4.74
N ASP A 56 -0.89 14.36 -5.07
CA ASP A 56 -0.06 14.92 -6.13
C ASP A 56 -0.76 14.84 -7.48
N ALA A 57 -1.36 13.70 -7.81
CA ALA A 57 -2.08 13.50 -9.07
C ALA A 57 -3.33 14.38 -9.17
N ILE A 58 -4.02 14.65 -8.06
CA ILE A 58 -5.14 15.60 -8.02
C ILE A 58 -4.62 17.03 -8.21
N GLY A 59 -3.57 17.41 -7.47
CA GLY A 59 -2.96 18.73 -7.57
C GLY A 59 -2.47 19.04 -8.98
N ALA A 60 -1.80 18.08 -9.62
CA ALA A 60 -1.36 18.19 -11.01
C ALA A 60 -2.54 18.41 -11.97
N ARG A 61 -3.64 17.65 -11.81
CA ARG A 61 -4.85 17.82 -12.63
C ARG A 61 -5.53 19.17 -12.41
N MET A 62 -5.57 19.67 -11.18
CA MET A 62 -6.14 20.99 -10.88
C MET A 62 -5.36 22.14 -11.54
N GLN A 63 -4.06 21.94 -11.79
CA GLN A 63 -3.19 22.91 -12.45
C GLN A 63 -3.17 22.75 -13.97
N THR A 64 -3.70 21.65 -14.52
CA THR A 64 -3.74 21.41 -15.96
C THR A 64 -4.60 22.48 -16.65
N PRO A 65 -4.10 23.20 -17.68
CA PRO A 65 -4.89 24.13 -18.46
C PRO A 65 -6.06 23.43 -19.16
N ARG A 66 -7.23 24.08 -19.23
CA ARG A 66 -8.43 23.48 -19.85
C ARG A 66 -8.24 23.09 -21.31
N SER A 67 -7.34 23.76 -22.03
CA SER A 67 -6.96 23.45 -23.42
C SER A 67 -6.26 22.09 -23.58
N GLU A 68 -5.69 21.54 -22.52
CA GLU A 68 -5.04 20.22 -22.54
C GLU A 68 -6.02 19.09 -22.19
N PHE A 69 -7.26 19.42 -21.86
CA PHE A 69 -8.29 18.43 -21.61
C PHE A 69 -8.78 17.88 -22.94
N ILE A 70 -9.01 16.58 -22.95
CA ILE A 70 -9.64 15.89 -24.08
C ILE A 70 -11.16 16.05 -23.89
N GLU A 71 -11.81 16.75 -24.80
CA GLU A 71 -13.27 16.85 -24.84
C GLU A 71 -13.82 15.52 -25.39
N MET A 72 -14.48 14.74 -24.55
CA MET A 72 -15.10 13.47 -24.96
C MET A 72 -16.44 13.72 -25.66
N ASP A 73 -16.39 14.22 -26.89
CA ASP A 73 -17.54 14.40 -27.76
C ASP A 73 -17.63 13.31 -28.84
N GLU A 74 -18.66 13.38 -29.70
CA GLU A 74 -18.91 12.39 -30.77
C GLU A 74 -17.79 12.34 -31.83
N SER A 75 -16.89 13.33 -31.85
CA SER A 75 -15.75 13.41 -32.77
C SER A 75 -14.43 12.98 -32.14
N ASP A 76 -14.40 12.66 -30.84
CA ASP A 76 -13.18 12.25 -30.15
C ASP A 76 -12.70 10.85 -30.58
N THR A 77 -11.39 10.74 -30.88
CA THR A 77 -10.76 9.48 -31.32
C THR A 77 -9.72 8.94 -30.34
N VAL A 78 -9.61 9.49 -29.12
CA VAL A 78 -8.49 9.19 -28.22
C VAL A 78 -8.41 7.70 -27.89
N PHE A 79 -9.54 7.04 -27.64
CA PHE A 79 -9.56 5.60 -27.36
C PHE A 79 -9.13 4.75 -28.58
N ASP A 80 -9.54 5.14 -29.79
CA ASP A 80 -9.16 4.44 -31.01
C ASP A 80 -7.68 4.65 -31.37
N ASP A 81 -7.15 5.84 -31.09
CA ASP A 81 -5.73 6.15 -31.27
C ASP A 81 -4.85 5.38 -30.28
N VAL A 82 -5.27 5.28 -29.01
CA VAL A 82 -4.60 4.45 -28.00
C VAL A 82 -4.62 2.98 -28.41
N ARG A 83 -5.77 2.46 -28.86
CA ARG A 83 -5.89 1.07 -29.35
C ARG A 83 -4.95 0.80 -30.53
N ARG A 84 -4.92 1.69 -31.53
CA ARG A 84 -3.99 1.60 -32.68
C ARG A 84 -2.51 1.68 -32.27
N ARG A 85 -2.19 2.36 -31.15
CA ARG A 85 -0.81 2.47 -30.66
C ARG A 85 -0.37 1.21 -29.91
N LEU A 86 -1.25 0.59 -29.14
CA LEU A 86 -0.97 -0.67 -28.45
C LEU A 86 -0.76 -1.83 -29.45
N LEU A 87 -1.61 -1.92 -30.48
CA LEU A 87 -1.51 -2.93 -31.54
C LEU A 87 -0.28 -2.79 -32.44
N ARG A 88 0.40 -1.63 -32.43
CA ARG A 88 1.67 -1.40 -33.15
C ARG A 88 2.91 -1.73 -32.33
N ARG A 89 2.74 -2.03 -31.04
CA ARG A 89 3.84 -2.37 -30.11
C ARG A 89 3.99 -3.88 -29.89
N GLU A 90 3.10 -4.70 -30.46
CA GLU A 90 3.27 -6.14 -30.67
C GLU A 90 3.86 -6.41 -32.05
#